data_AF-A0A952TMC7-F1
#
_entry.id   AF-A0A952TMC7-F1
#
_cell.length_a   1.000
_cell.length_b   1.000
_cell.length_c   1.000
_cell.angle_alpha   90.00
_cell.angle_beta   90.00
_cell.angle_gamma   90.00
#
_symmetry.space_group_name_H-M   'P 1'
#
loop_
_entity.id
_entity.type
_entity.pdbx_description
1 polymer ?
#
loop_
_entity_poly.entity_id
_entity_poly.type
_entity_poly.pdbx_seq_one_letter_code
_entity_poly.pdbx_strand_id
1 'polypeptide(L)'
;MATNIIEQLGLENAWDSEFAQYGFAEVGSEALTELGDVHYFYVIQEDDGLNRSGSFQKLWDTLPFVQSGKAHAIGGDTWLFGGPLSAGVLIERVVGAVTE
;
A
#
# COMPACT_ATOMS: atom_id res chain seq x y z
N MET A 1 2.46 -0.22 -13.31
CA MET A 1 1.06 0.16 -13.57
C MET A 1 0.45 0.88 -12.39
N ALA A 2 0.22 0.23 -11.24
CA ALA A 2 -0.40 0.86 -10.07
C ALA A 2 0.38 2.09 -9.59
N THR A 3 1.70 1.97 -9.44
CA THR A 3 2.60 3.10 -9.12
C THR A 3 2.48 4.25 -10.12
N ASN A 4 2.50 3.96 -11.42
CA ASN A 4 2.37 5.00 -12.46
C ASN A 4 1.01 5.70 -12.47
N ILE A 5 -0.07 5.02 -12.09
CA ILE A 5 -1.39 5.64 -11.94
C ILE A 5 -1.37 6.60 -10.74
N ILE A 6 -0.83 6.15 -9.61
CA ILE A 6 -0.71 6.93 -8.38
C ILE A 6 0.20 8.15 -8.60
N GLU A 7 1.30 8.01 -9.34
CA GLU A 7 2.19 9.11 -9.72
C GLU A 7 1.47 10.18 -10.56
N GLN A 8 0.58 9.78 -11.46
CA GLN A 8 -0.25 10.72 -12.24
C GLN A 8 -1.27 11.48 -11.38
N LEU A 9 -1.58 11.00 -10.18
CA LEU A 9 -2.40 11.72 -9.20
C LEU A 9 -1.58 12.76 -8.39
N GLY A 10 -0.27 12.88 -8.66
CA GLY A 10 0.62 13.85 -8.02
C GLY A 10 1.32 13.33 -6.75
N LEU A 11 1.26 12.02 -6.50
CA LEU A 11 1.99 11.36 -5.42
C LEU A 11 3.38 10.92 -5.90
N GLU A 12 4.33 10.79 -4.99
CA GLU A 12 5.66 10.25 -5.27
C GLU A 12 5.79 8.88 -4.62
N ASN A 13 6.32 7.91 -5.35
CA ASN A 13 6.54 6.57 -4.80
C ASN A 13 7.72 6.60 -3.81
N ALA A 14 7.43 6.35 -2.54
CA ALA A 14 8.43 6.30 -1.48
C ALA A 14 9.27 5.00 -1.49
N TRP A 15 8.92 4.02 -2.32
CA TRP A 15 9.63 2.75 -2.43
C TRP A 15 10.58 2.76 -3.63
N ASP A 16 11.88 2.89 -3.34
CA ASP A 16 12.95 2.85 -4.33
C ASP A 16 13.69 1.50 -4.23
N SER A 17 13.26 0.52 -5.03
CA SER A 17 13.95 -0.75 -5.21
C SER A 17 13.98 -1.15 -6.67
N GLU A 18 14.95 -1.97 -7.08
CA GLU A 18 14.89 -2.62 -8.39
C GLU A 18 13.60 -3.45 -8.47
N PHE A 19 12.61 -2.96 -9.23
CA PHE A 19 11.37 -3.68 -9.44
C PHE A 19 11.64 -4.97 -10.21
N ALA A 20 11.07 -6.08 -9.76
CA ALA A 20 11.11 -7.33 -10.52
C ALA A 20 10.33 -7.19 -11.83
N GLN A 21 10.37 -8.23 -12.67
CA GLN A 21 9.74 -8.26 -14.01
C GLN A 21 8.28 -7.76 -14.04
N TYR A 22 7.53 -7.88 -12.94
CA TYR A 22 6.12 -7.51 -12.86
C TYR A 22 5.83 -6.19 -12.12
N GLY A 23 6.85 -5.39 -11.82
CA GLY A 23 6.66 -4.06 -11.23
C GLY A 23 6.35 -4.06 -9.74
N PHE A 24 6.72 -5.14 -9.02
CA PHE A 24 6.67 -5.23 -7.56
C PHE A 24 7.91 -5.96 -7.04
N ALA A 25 8.14 -5.85 -5.73
CA ALA A 25 9.13 -6.63 -4.99
C ALA A 25 8.43 -7.45 -3.91
N GLU A 26 8.93 -8.66 -3.65
CA GLU A 26 8.51 -9.47 -2.51
C GLU A 26 9.53 -9.27 -1.39
N VAL A 27 9.07 -8.74 -0.26
CA VAL A 27 9.94 -8.38 0.88
C VAL A 27 9.33 -8.85 2.19
N GLY A 28 10.18 -9.03 3.20
CA GLY A 28 9.75 -9.26 4.58
C GLY A 28 9.12 -8.00 5.19
N SER A 29 8.30 -8.19 6.23
CA SER A 29 7.62 -7.08 6.94
C SER A 29 8.58 -6.06 7.53
N GLU A 30 9.79 -6.48 7.85
CA GLU A 30 10.88 -5.67 8.42
C GLU A 30 11.30 -4.55 7.47
N ALA A 31 11.15 -4.74 6.16
CA ALA A 31 11.48 -3.74 5.16
C ALA A 31 10.59 -2.50 5.26
N LEU A 32 9.39 -2.61 5.87
CA LEU A 32 8.53 -1.46 6.15
C LEU A 32 9.15 -0.46 7.12
N THR A 33 10.18 -0.87 7.90
CA THR A 33 10.89 0.03 8.82
C THR A 33 11.77 1.07 8.12
N GLU A 34 12.06 0.88 6.84
CA GLU A 34 12.80 1.84 6.01
C GLU A 34 11.91 3.02 5.59
N LEU A 35 10.58 2.87 5.71
CA LEU A 35 9.61 3.91 5.36
C LEU A 35 9.41 4.92 6.50
N GLY A 36 9.45 6.19 6.12
CA GLY A 36 9.13 7.32 7.01
C GLY A 36 7.63 7.58 7.14
N ASP A 37 7.27 8.84 7.38
CA ASP A 37 5.88 9.30 7.45
C ASP A 37 5.29 9.52 6.04
N VAL A 38 4.87 8.42 5.41
CA VAL A 38 4.35 8.36 4.04
C VAL A 38 2.88 7.97 4.01
N HIS A 39 2.19 8.21 2.88
CA HIS A 39 0.89 7.56 2.65
C HIS A 39 1.12 6.10 2.25
N TYR A 40 0.71 5.18 3.11
CA TYR A 40 0.86 3.74 2.88
C TYR A 40 -0.48 3.12 2.49
N PHE A 41 -0.68 2.89 1.19
CA PHE A 41 -1.87 2.23 0.66
C PHE A 41 -1.66 0.72 0.61
N TYR A 42 -2.58 -0.06 1.15
CA TYR A 42 -2.44 -1.51 1.20
C TYR A 42 -3.75 -2.26 0.92
N VAL A 43 -3.58 -3.43 0.32
CA VAL A 43 -4.62 -4.40 0.00
C VAL A 43 -4.38 -5.63 0.87
N ILE A 44 -5.39 -6.04 1.62
CA ILE A 44 -5.40 -7.30 2.37
C ILE A 44 -6.73 -7.98 2.03
N GLN A 45 -6.68 -9.24 1.60
CA GLN A 45 -7.90 -10.01 1.35
C GLN A 45 -8.53 -10.47 2.67
N GLU A 46 -9.85 -10.59 2.72
CA GLU A 46 -10.56 -10.92 3.97
C GLU A 46 -10.19 -12.32 4.51
N ASP A 47 -9.86 -13.22 3.60
CA ASP A 47 -9.46 -14.60 3.86
C ASP A 47 -7.95 -14.78 4.08
N ASP A 48 -7.14 -13.74 3.85
CA ASP A 48 -5.68 -13.83 3.90
C ASP A 48 -5.12 -14.04 5.32
N GLY A 49 -5.98 -14.13 6.34
CA GLY A 49 -5.55 -14.56 7.67
C GLY A 49 -4.41 -13.72 8.24
N LEU A 50 -4.21 -12.50 7.73
CA LEU A 50 -3.37 -11.43 8.29
C LEU A 50 -4.01 -10.91 9.58
N ASN A 51 -4.41 -11.86 10.43
CA ASN A 51 -4.50 -11.74 11.85
C ASN A 51 -3.08 -11.46 12.29
N ARG A 52 -2.73 -10.17 12.27
CA ARG A 52 -1.39 -9.64 12.53
C ARG A 52 -0.80 -10.44 13.69
N SER A 53 0.10 -11.37 13.37
CA SER A 53 0.71 -12.20 14.39
C SER A 53 1.28 -11.26 15.45
N GLY A 54 1.36 -11.69 16.72
CA GLY A 54 1.74 -10.75 17.79
C GLY A 54 3.05 -10.00 17.52
N SER A 55 3.96 -10.56 16.73
CA SER A 55 5.17 -9.87 16.23
C SER A 55 4.87 -8.83 15.15
N PHE A 56 4.07 -9.15 14.13
CA PHE A 56 3.73 -8.20 13.06
C PHE A 56 2.87 -7.04 13.57
N GLN A 57 1.91 -7.29 14.46
CA GLN A 57 1.14 -6.21 15.10
C GLN A 57 2.05 -5.24 15.86
N LYS A 58 3.02 -5.76 16.63
CA LYS A 58 3.99 -4.94 17.35
C LYS A 58 4.85 -4.11 16.42
N LEU A 59 5.32 -4.70 15.31
CA LEU A 59 6.06 -3.96 14.29
C LEU A 59 5.19 -2.87 13.68
N TRP A 60 4.00 -3.23 13.23
CA TRP A 60 3.03 -2.33 12.59
C TRP A 60 2.74 -1.09 13.43
N ASP A 61 2.47 -1.26 14.73
CA ASP A 61 2.17 -0.14 15.64
C ASP A 61 3.35 0.82 15.87
N THR A 62 4.58 0.40 15.52
CA THR A 62 5.78 1.25 15.60
C THR A 62 6.06 2.06 14.34
N LEU A 63 5.39 1.77 13.22
CA LEU A 63 5.69 2.40 11.94
C LEU A 63 5.21 3.86 11.90
N PRO A 64 6.02 4.82 11.40
CA PRO A 64 5.66 6.24 11.44
C PRO A 64 4.33 6.57 10.74
N PHE A 65 4.11 6.00 9.56
CA PHE A 65 2.87 6.19 8.80
C PHE A 65 1.63 5.57 9.47
N VAL A 66 1.80 4.56 10.32
CA VAL A 66 0.70 3.99 11.12
C VAL A 66 0.35 4.95 12.25
N GLN A 67 1.35 5.47 12.95
CA GLN A 67 1.18 6.40 14.06
C GLN A 67 0.60 7.75 13.60
N SER A 68 0.92 8.19 12.38
CA SER A 68 0.38 9.42 11.79
C SER A 68 -1.00 9.24 11.14
N GLY A 69 -1.58 8.04 11.19
CA GLY A 69 -2.89 7.76 10.60
C GLY A 69 -2.88 7.75 9.06
N LYS A 70 -1.72 7.56 8.43
CA LYS A 70 -1.55 7.50 6.97
C LYS A 70 -1.46 6.08 6.41
N ALA A 71 -1.90 5.10 7.18
CA ALA A 71 -2.04 3.71 6.73
C ALA A 71 -3.46 3.48 6.20
N HIS A 72 -3.59 3.32 4.89
CA HIS A 72 -4.85 3.32 4.15
C HIS A 72 -5.16 1.93 3.60
N ALA A 73 -6.14 1.25 4.20
CA ALA A 73 -6.69 0.04 3.63
C ALA A 73 -7.58 0.40 2.42
N ILE A 74 -7.18 0.02 1.21
CA ILE A 74 -7.92 0.35 -0.02
C ILE A 74 -8.86 -0.77 -0.49
N GLY A 75 -9.13 -1.76 0.37
CA GLY A 75 -10.05 -2.87 0.11
C GLY A 75 -9.39 -4.07 -0.58
N GLY A 76 -9.71 -5.28 -0.11
CA GLY A 76 -9.19 -6.55 -0.64
C GLY A 76 -9.61 -6.86 -2.08
N ASP A 77 -10.64 -6.16 -2.57
CA ASP A 77 -11.17 -6.21 -3.92
C ASP A 77 -10.43 -5.28 -4.91
N THR A 78 -9.48 -4.48 -4.43
CA THR A 78 -8.68 -3.58 -5.29
C THR A 78 -7.58 -4.35 -6.01
N TRP A 79 -7.87 -4.78 -7.23
CA TRP A 79 -6.94 -5.57 -8.05
C TRP A 79 -5.86 -4.72 -8.73
N LEU A 80 -4.65 -4.69 -8.17
CA LEU A 80 -3.53 -3.84 -8.63
C LEU A 80 -2.90 -4.24 -9.98
N PHE A 81 -3.25 -5.43 -10.49
CA PHE A 81 -2.70 -6.00 -11.74
C PHE A 81 -3.77 -6.11 -12.84
N GLY A 82 -4.87 -5.39 -12.71
CA GLY A 82 -6.00 -5.45 -13.63
C GLY A 82 -5.88 -4.57 -14.87
N GLY A 83 -7.02 -4.40 -15.53
CA GLY A 83 -7.18 -3.49 -16.67
C GLY A 83 -7.76 -2.13 -16.26
N PRO A 84 -8.34 -1.37 -17.21
CA PRO A 84 -8.85 -0.02 -16.98
C PRO A 84 -9.90 0.09 -15.86
N LEU A 85 -10.75 -0.93 -15.68
CA LEU A 85 -11.73 -0.94 -14.59
C LEU A 85 -11.05 -0.97 -13.23
N SER A 86 -10.04 -1.83 -13.06
CA SER A 86 -9.28 -1.91 -11.82
C SER A 86 -8.47 -0.64 -11.57
N ALA A 87 -7.97 0.01 -12.62
CA ALA A 87 -7.32 1.31 -12.53
C ALA A 87 -8.29 2.40 -12.02
N GLY A 88 -9.54 2.41 -12.50
CA GLY A 88 -10.57 3.33 -12.00
C GLY A 88 -10.85 3.14 -10.52
N VAL A 89 -11.04 1.89 -10.09
CA VAL A 89 -11.21 1.56 -8.66
C VAL A 89 -10.02 2.03 -7.82
N LEU A 90 -8.79 1.77 -8.28
CA LEU A 90 -7.59 2.22 -7.58
C LEU A 90 -7.57 3.75 -7.39
N ILE A 91 -7.92 4.52 -8.43
CA ILE A 91 -7.98 5.98 -8.37
C ILE A 91 -9.00 6.42 -7.33
N GLU A 92 -10.22 5.90 -7.37
CA GLU A 92 -11.29 6.26 -6.43
C GLU A 92 -10.87 6.00 -4.97
N ARG A 93 -10.27 4.84 -4.71
CA ARG A 93 -9.83 4.46 -3.36
C ARG A 93 -8.68 5.32 -2.86
N VAL A 94 -7.68 5.60 -3.70
CA VAL A 94 -6.53 6.43 -3.34
C VAL A 94 -6.94 7.87 -3.10
N VAL A 95 -7.78 8.45 -3.97
CA VAL A 95 -8.27 9.82 -3.81
C VAL A 95 -9.11 9.94 -2.54
N GLY A 96 -10.03 9.02 -2.30
CA GLY A 96 -10.82 9.00 -1.06
C GLY A 96 -9.94 8.98 0.18
N ALA A 97 -8.97 8.05 0.22
CA ALA A 97 -8.08 7.88 1.37
C ALA A 97 -7.23 9.12 1.73
N VAL A 98 -6.96 10.03 0.80
CA VAL A 98 -6.10 11.21 1.04
C VAL A 98 -6.84 12.55 1.05
N THR A 99 -8.15 12.56 0.79
CA THR A 99 -8.94 13.79 0.72
C THR A 99 -10.08 13.87 1.74
N GLU A 100 -10.25 12.82 2.55
CA GLU A 100 -11.14 12.83 3.73
C GLU A 100 -10.59 13.64 4.92
#